data_AF-A0A2J5PDR2-F1
#
_entry.id   AF-A0A2J5PDR2-F1
#
_cell.length_a   1.000
_cell.length_b   1.000
_cell.length_c   1.000
_cell.angle_alpha   90.00
_cell.angle_beta   90.00
_cell.angle_gamma   90.00
#
_symmetry.space_group_name_H-M   'P 1'
#
loop_
_entity.id
_entity.type
_entity.pdbx_description
1 polymer ?
#
loop_
_entity_poly.entity_id
_entity_poly.type
_entity_poly.pdbx_seq_one_letter_code
_entity_poly.pdbx_strand_id
1 'polypeptide(L)' 'MSLLQISQGTFRLSDTKTLNIEHLRVQAGESWAFVGSNGSGKSALARALSGELTLLSGQRECTFSRITRLSFEQLQK' A
#
# COMPACT_ATOMS: atom_id res chain seq x y z
N MET A 1 -2.76 7.11 -18.94
CA MET A 1 -1.63 7.16 -17.98
C MET A 1 -2.07 6.46 -16.71
N SER A 2 -1.36 5.42 -16.28
CA SER A 2 -1.76 4.66 -15.08
C SER A 2 -1.23 5.34 -13.80
N LEU A 3 -2.04 5.30 -12.75
CA LEU A 3 -1.85 6.02 -11.51
C LEU A 3 -2.39 5.20 -10.33
N LEU A 4 -1.69 5.25 -9.21
CA LEU A 4 -2.20 4.92 -7.89
C LEU A 4 -2.09 6.18 -7.02
N GLN A 5 -3.20 6.61 -6.45
CA GLN A 5 -3.24 7.76 -5.56
C GLN A 5 -3.98 7.42 -4.27
N ILE A 6 -3.42 7.85 -3.15
CA ILE A 6 -4.03 7.77 -1.82
C ILE A 6 -4.03 9.17 -1.22
N SER A 7 -5.19 9.59 -0.72
CA SER A 7 -5.39 10.86 -0.03
C SER A 7 -6.12 10.63 1.29
N GLN A 8 -5.48 11.00 2.39
CA GLN A 8 -5.98 10.88 3.77
C GLN A 8 -6.49 9.47 4.09
N GLY A 9 -5.76 8.46 3.60
CA GLY A 9 -6.17 7.07 3.65
C GLY A 9 -5.86 6.41 4.99
N THR A 10 -6.89 5.91 5.66
CA THR A 10 -6.76 5.06 6.86
C THR A 10 -7.13 3.64 6.52
N PHE A 11 -6.22 2.70 6.71
CA PHE A 11 -6.38 1.28 6.37
C PHE A 11 -6.40 0.42 7.63
N ARG A 12 -7.29 -0.59 7.66
CA ARG A 12 -7.34 -1.55 8.76
C ARG A 12 -6.21 -2.58 8.64
N LEU A 13 -5.42 -2.75 9.72
CA LEU A 13 -4.45 -3.84 9.85
C LEU A 13 -4.96 -4.97 10.74
N SER A 14 -5.64 -4.60 11.83
CA SER A 14 -6.35 -5.47 12.76
C SER A 14 -7.46 -4.65 13.42
N ASP A 15 -8.19 -5.24 14.38
CA ASP A 15 -9.27 -4.53 15.07
C ASP A 15 -8.81 -3.30 15.87
N THR A 16 -7.54 -3.29 16.28
CA THR A 16 -6.96 -2.23 17.11
C THR A 16 -5.86 -1.42 16.41
N LYS A 17 -5.50 -1.77 15.17
CA LYS A 17 -4.39 -1.14 14.46
C LYS A 17 -4.79 -0.66 13.08
N THR A 18 -4.36 0.56 12.78
CA THR A 18 -4.54 1.19 11.48
C THR A 18 -3.20 1.62 10.88
N LEU A 19 -3.16 1.71 9.56
CA LEU A 19 -2.11 2.37 8.79
C LEU A 19 -2.67 3.67 8.24
N ASN A 20 -2.01 4.79 8.50
CA ASN A 20 -2.40 6.09 7.97
C ASN A 20 -1.43 6.50 6.86
N ILE A 21 -1.97 6.94 5.74
CA ILE A 21 -1.23 7.46 4.59
C ILE A 21 -1.85 8.82 4.26
N GLU A 22 -1.16 9.90 4.61
CA GLU A 22 -1.64 11.27 4.35
C GLU A 22 -1.77 11.51 2.85
N HIS A 23 -0.67 11.35 2.11
CA HIS A 23 -0.66 11.49 0.66
C HIS A 23 0.39 10.57 0.06
N LEU A 24 -0.01 9.81 -0.97
CA LEU A 24 0.92 9.03 -1.78
C LEU A 24 0.43 8.98 -3.22
N ARG A 25 1.36 9.15 -4.17
CA ARG A 25 1.09 9.09 -5.59
C ARG A 25 2.18 8.25 -6.26
N VAL A 26 1.77 7.25 -7.04
CA VAL A 26 2.67 6.38 -7.83
C VAL A 26 2.19 6.37 -9.26
N GLN A 27 3.08 6.72 -10.19
CA GLN A 27 2.78 6.82 -11.61
C GLN A 27 3.45 5.70 -12.41
N ALA A 28 2.88 5.36 -13.56
CA ALA A 28 3.51 4.43 -14.49
C ALA A 28 4.91 4.91 -14.90
N GLY A 29 5.89 4.01 -14.88
CA GLY A 29 7.28 4.30 -15.21
C GLY A 29 8.15 4.66 -14.00
N GLU A 30 7.56 4.87 -12.82
CA GLU A 30 8.32 5.14 -11.60
C GLU A 30 8.80 3.85 -10.93
N SER A 31 9.94 3.95 -10.24
CA SER A 31 10.46 2.91 -9.36
C SER A 31 10.70 3.49 -7.98
N TRP A 32 10.07 2.89 -6.97
CA TRP A 32 10.08 3.38 -5.60
C TRP A 32 10.73 2.36 -4.68
N ALA A 33 11.48 2.85 -3.70
CA ALA A 33 12.02 2.04 -2.60
C ALA A 33 11.54 2.64 -1.27
N PHE A 34 10.85 1.83 -0.47
CA PHE A 34 10.43 2.20 0.88
C PHE A 34 11.34 1.53 1.90
N VAL A 35 12.11 2.33 2.65
CA VAL A 35 13.08 1.85 3.64
C VAL A 35 12.62 2.18 5.06
N GLY A 36 13.06 1.38 6.03
CA GLY A 36 12.71 1.56 7.43
C GLY A 36 13.06 0.33 8.27
N SER A 37 13.04 0.47 9.59
CA SER A 37 13.35 -0.61 10.54
C SER A 37 12.33 -1.76 10.51
N ASN A 38 12.68 -2.89 11.11
CA ASN A 38 11.72 -3.99 11.29
C ASN A 38 10.53 -3.53 12.14
N GLY A 39 9.31 -3.84 11.70
CA GLY A 39 8.09 -3.37 12.33
C GLY A 39 7.63 -1.95 11.92
N SER A 40 8.38 -1.22 11.07
CA SER A 40 8.01 0.13 10.65
C SER A 40 6.77 0.24 9.75
N GLY A 41 6.14 -0.90 9.40
CA GLY A 41 4.93 -0.91 8.56
C GLY A 41 5.16 -1.07 7.06
N LYS A 42 6.37 -1.40 6.59
CA LYS A 42 6.65 -1.62 5.14
C LYS A 42 5.72 -2.65 4.48
N SER A 43 5.56 -3.81 5.12
CA SER A 43 4.66 -4.85 4.61
C SER A 43 3.19 -4.42 4.66
N ALA A 44 2.80 -3.64 5.67
CA ALA A 44 1.47 -3.03 5.76
C ALA A 44 1.23 -2.04 4.62
N LEU A 45 2.20 -1.17 4.33
CA LEU A 45 2.17 -0.26 3.19
C LEU A 45 2.03 -1.04 1.88
N ALA A 46 2.87 -2.05 1.64
CA ALA A 46 2.79 -2.88 0.43
C ALA A 46 1.40 -3.51 0.24
N ARG A 47 0.75 -3.96 1.33
CA ARG A 47 -0.63 -4.47 1.30
C ARG A 47 -1.64 -3.37 0.96
N ALA A 48 -1.54 -2.18 1.54
CA ALA A 48 -2.40 -1.03 1.20
C ALA A 48 -2.30 -0.65 -0.30
N LEU A 49 -1.09 -0.55 -0.83
CA LEU A 49 -0.88 -0.19 -2.25
C LEU A 49 -1.51 -1.22 -3.18
N SER A 50 -1.33 -2.49 -2.85
CA SER A 50 -1.90 -3.61 -3.62
C SER A 50 -3.40 -3.82 -3.44
N GLY A 51 -4.07 -3.05 -2.58
CA GLY A 51 -5.51 -3.17 -2.33
C GLY A 51 -5.90 -4.34 -1.42
N GLU A 52 -4.96 -4.89 -0.65
CA GLU A 52 -5.22 -5.98 0.30
C GLU A 52 -5.76 -5.53 1.66
N LEU A 53 -5.63 -4.25 1.99
CA LEU A 53 -6.17 -3.70 3.23
C LEU A 53 -7.48 -2.97 2.97
N THR A 54 -8.44 -3.15 3.86
CA THR A 54 -9.70 -2.39 3.85
C THR A 54 -9.42 -0.92 4.14
N LEU A 55 -9.85 -0.04 3.24
CA LEU A 55 -9.88 1.41 3.45
C LEU A 55 -11.06 1.74 4.38
N LEU A 56 -10.77 2.37 5.52
CA LEU A 56 -11.77 2.81 6.49
C LEU A 56 -12.24 4.25 6.23
N SER A 57 -11.32 5.12 5.82
CA SER A 57 -11.59 6.52 5.48
C SER A 57 -10.55 7.04 4.48
N GLY A 58 -10.87 8.17 3.83
CA GLY A 58 -10.04 8.77 2.79
C GLY A 58 -10.38 8.27 1.40
N GLN A 59 -9.45 8.42 0.46
CA GLN A 59 -9.61 8.00 -0.93
C GLN A 59 -8.42 7.18 -1.40
N ARG A 60 -8.70 6.13 -2.18
CA ARG A 60 -7.70 5.35 -2.92
C ARG A 60 -8.19 5.15 -4.35
N GLU A 61 -7.52 5.79 -5.29
CA GLU A 61 -7.79 5.66 -6.72
C GLU A 61 -6.68 4.85 -7.38
N CYS A 62 -7.06 3.91 -8.24
CA CYS A 62 -6.10 3.09 -8.97
C CYS A 62 -6.58 2.81 -10.38
N THR A 63 -5.78 3.21 -11.37
CA THR A 63 -6.05 2.97 -12.80
C THR A 63 -5.13 1.91 -13.40
N PHE A 64 -4.30 1.25 -12.58
CA PHE A 64 -3.56 0.06 -13.02
C PHE A 64 -4.52 -1.10 -13.23
N SER A 65 -4.47 -1.73 -14.40
CA SER A 65 -5.36 -2.87 -14.75
C SER A 65 -5.10 -4.10 -13.90
N ARG A 66 -3.86 -4.29 -13.45
CA ARG A 66 -3.46 -5.41 -12.60
C ARG A 66 -2.40 -4.96 -11.62
N ILE A 67 -2.58 -5.32 -10.35
CA ILE A 67 -1.58 -5.15 -9.31
C ILE A 67 -1.15 -6.53 -8.84
N THR A 68 0.15 -6.74 -8.68
CA THR A 68 0.70 -7.98 -8.13
C THR A 68 1.74 -7.61 -7.09
N ARG A 69 1.60 -8.14 -5.87
CA ARG A 69 2.61 -8.02 -4.83
C ARG A 69 3.42 -9.30 -4.82
N LEU A 70 4.73 -9.16 -4.89
CA LEU A 70 5.67 -10.26 -4.77
C LEU A 70 6.40 -10.09 -3.44
N SER A 71 6.38 -11.14 -2.62
CA SER A 71 7.12 -11.19 -1.36
C SER A 71 7.88 -12.50 -1.31
N PHE A 72 9.21 -12.42 -1.39
CA PHE A 72 10.05 -13.62 -1.33
C PHE A 72 9.93 -14.36 0.01
N GLU A 73 9.72 -13.65 1.11
CA GLU A 73 9.46 -14.26 2.42
C GLU A 73 8.18 -15.10 2.46
N GLN A 74 7.13 -14.70 1.72
CA GLN A 74 5.87 -15.44 1.66
C GLN A 74 5.94 -16.64 0.71
N LEU A 75 6.79 -16.58 -0.33
CA LEU A 75 6.97 -17.66 -1.31
C LEU A 75 7.81 -18.84 -0.78
N GLN A 76 8.52 -18.65 0.34
CA GLN A 76 9.36 -19.68 0.97
C GLN A 76 8.67 -20.44 2.12
N LYS A 77 7.38 -20.16 2.38
CA LYS A 77 6.56 -20.89 3.36
C LYS A 77 5.59 -21.83 2.67
#